data_AF-M3CZB5-F1
#
_entry.id   AF-M3CZB5-F1
#
_cell.length_a   1.000
_cell.length_b   1.000
_cell.length_c   1.000
_cell.angle_alpha   90.00
_cell.angle_beta   90.00
_cell.angle_gamma   90.00
#
_symmetry.space_group_name_H-M   'P 1'
#
loop_
_entity.id
_entity.type
_entity.pdbx_description
1 polymer ?
#
loop_
_entity_poly.entity_id
_entity_poly.type
_entity_poly.pdbx_seq_one_letter_code
_entity_poly.pdbx_strand_id
1 'polypeptide(L)'
;MREVLERPSTPPPSPPRSPSKLKSPSKRAPRVPTPPGRPSLEAFWTADTVNDWNDQYSPQKPLRSPTKLFNNNISPIKNTFDDTPIPSPAKLRSSPTKRSKAAAAAELQARKDWDTRKVLLAESFLLELDQSLTQGQIARLAASTGGVKIIWSKTLNSTAGRANWRRETTKSHSRSDPSKPPLIEHKHFASIELAEKVLTYTPPPPPTDDNDNDDDDGNYQQQQQDPNETKLLNILAHEFCHLANFMISQISTHPHGASFRAWGNKCSALFGATRGIQVTTKHSYEIDYKFVWRCVSNLCDDGREGQGEEGGCGTEYKRHSRSVDPKRHRCG
;
A
#
# COMPACT_ATOMS: atom_id res chain seq x y z
N MET A 1 27.73 26.58 57.81
CA MET A 1 28.90 26.51 56.90
C MET A 1 28.34 26.48 55.48
N ARG A 2 28.62 27.50 54.67
CA ARG A 2 28.09 27.64 53.31
C ARG A 2 28.95 26.80 52.38
N GLU A 3 28.40 25.73 51.80
CA GLU A 3 29.06 24.98 50.73
C GLU A 3 29.00 25.77 49.42
N VAL A 4 30.18 25.91 48.82
CA VAL A 4 30.45 26.63 47.58
C VAL A 4 30.19 25.68 46.42
N LEU A 5 29.24 26.03 45.54
CA LEU A 5 28.97 25.30 44.30
C LEU A 5 30.11 25.57 43.29
N GLU A 6 30.94 24.56 43.04
CA GLU A 6 31.96 24.58 41.98
C GLU A 6 31.33 24.55 40.58
N ARG A 7 31.94 25.32 39.67
CA ARG A 7 31.54 25.47 38.27
C ARG A 7 32.04 24.27 37.44
N PRO A 8 31.24 23.69 36.53
CA PRO A 8 31.71 22.59 35.70
C PRO A 8 32.79 23.05 34.70
N SER A 9 33.97 22.42 34.79
CA SER A 9 35.12 22.60 33.91
C SER A 9 34.88 21.99 32.52
N THR A 10 35.29 22.70 31.48
CA THR A 10 35.28 22.25 30.08
C THR A 10 36.11 20.97 29.87
N PRO A 11 35.66 20.03 29.00
CA PRO A 11 36.38 18.79 28.72
C PRO A 11 37.62 19.05 27.84
N PRO A 12 38.66 18.19 27.92
CA PRO A 12 39.89 18.35 27.15
C PRO A 12 39.70 18.03 25.66
N PRO A 13 40.54 18.60 24.77
CA PRO A 13 40.46 18.38 23.33
C PRO A 13 40.87 16.96 22.93
N SER A 14 40.15 16.40 21.95
CA SER A 14 40.36 15.07 21.39
C SER A 14 41.75 14.89 20.74
N PRO A 15 42.35 13.69 20.79
CA PRO A 15 43.67 13.43 20.21
C PRO A 15 43.68 13.48 18.67
N PRO A 16 44.83 13.77 18.04
CA PRO A 16 44.93 13.93 16.59
C PRO A 16 44.68 12.62 15.84
N ARG A 17 43.92 12.74 14.75
CA ARG A 17 43.46 11.66 13.88
C ARG A 17 44.65 10.99 13.18
N SER A 18 44.86 9.69 13.38
CA SER A 18 45.82 8.88 12.61
C SER A 18 45.46 8.85 11.12
N PRO A 19 46.41 8.89 10.18
CA PRO A 19 46.11 8.89 8.75
C PRO A 19 45.72 7.48 8.29
N SER A 20 44.42 7.24 8.19
CA SER A 20 43.87 6.09 7.47
C SER A 20 44.21 6.21 5.98
N LYS A 21 45.26 5.50 5.55
CA LYS A 21 45.57 5.25 4.13
C LYS A 21 44.51 4.30 3.52
N LEU A 22 43.34 4.83 3.23
CA LEU A 22 42.42 4.22 2.27
C LEU A 22 42.55 5.00 0.96
N LYS A 23 43.12 4.37 -0.07
CA LYS A 23 43.12 4.93 -1.43
C LYS A 23 41.70 4.80 -1.99
N SER A 24 40.93 5.89 -1.94
CA SER A 24 39.65 5.97 -2.67
C SER A 24 39.89 5.72 -4.16
N PRO A 25 39.05 4.94 -4.85
CA PRO A 25 39.16 4.78 -6.30
C PRO A 25 38.95 6.15 -6.98
N SER A 26 40.01 6.70 -7.56
CA SER A 26 39.94 7.93 -8.37
C SER A 26 39.28 7.63 -9.71
N LYS A 27 37.96 7.44 -9.73
CA LYS A 27 37.19 7.67 -10.95
C LYS A 27 36.95 9.17 -11.05
N ARG A 28 37.76 9.86 -11.87
CA ARG A 28 37.39 11.19 -12.36
C ARG A 28 36.07 11.02 -13.12
N ALA A 29 34.96 11.42 -12.49
CA ALA A 29 33.71 11.56 -13.22
C ALA A 29 33.92 12.60 -14.32
N PRO A 30 33.39 12.38 -15.55
CA PRO A 30 33.41 13.42 -16.57
C PRO A 30 32.75 14.67 -15.97
N ARG A 31 33.45 15.81 -16.03
CA ARG A 31 32.97 17.07 -15.48
C ARG A 31 31.76 17.51 -16.31
N VAL A 32 30.57 17.32 -15.76
CA VAL A 32 29.34 17.87 -16.32
C VAL A 32 29.45 19.40 -16.27
N PRO A 33 29.22 20.13 -17.37
CA PRO A 33 29.19 21.59 -17.37
C PRO A 33 28.14 22.13 -16.41
N THR A 34 28.19 23.41 -16.06
CA THR A 34 27.09 24.06 -15.31
C THR A 34 25.96 24.38 -16.28
N PRO A 35 24.69 24.05 -15.97
CA PRO A 35 23.58 24.33 -16.88
C PRO A 35 23.47 25.82 -17.21
N PRO A 36 23.21 26.19 -18.47
CA PRO A 36 23.02 27.58 -18.86
C PRO A 36 21.67 28.07 -18.32
N GLY A 37 21.72 28.91 -17.30
CA GLY A 37 20.53 29.48 -16.67
C GLY A 37 20.71 29.57 -15.15
N ARG A 38 20.33 30.71 -14.57
CA ARG A 38 20.31 30.91 -13.12
C ARG A 38 18.93 30.55 -12.59
N PRO A 39 18.79 30.06 -11.35
CA PRO A 39 17.50 29.68 -10.75
C PRO A 39 16.43 30.80 -10.75
N SER A 40 16.82 32.04 -11.01
CA SER A 40 15.94 33.21 -11.13
C SER A 40 15.28 33.39 -12.50
N LEU A 41 15.54 32.53 -13.48
CA LEU A 41 14.91 32.54 -14.80
C LEU A 41 13.93 31.36 -14.93
N GLU A 42 12.72 31.60 -15.43
CA GLU A 42 11.67 30.58 -15.57
C GLU A 42 12.08 29.42 -16.48
N ALA A 43 12.95 29.69 -17.47
CA ALA A 43 13.56 28.70 -18.34
C ALA A 43 14.47 27.68 -17.62
N PHE A 44 14.85 27.93 -16.36
CA PHE A 44 15.59 26.95 -15.54
C PHE A 44 14.67 25.83 -15.01
N TRP A 45 13.35 26.07 -14.94
CA TRP A 45 12.36 25.13 -14.39
C TRP A 45 11.44 24.50 -15.45
N THR A 46 11.60 24.87 -16.72
CA THR A 46 10.86 24.23 -17.82
C THR A 46 11.41 22.83 -18.05
N ALA A 47 10.51 21.83 -17.99
CA ALA A 47 10.86 20.42 -18.12
C ALA A 47 11.65 20.12 -19.40
N ASP A 48 11.28 20.78 -20.51
CA ASP A 48 11.93 20.58 -21.81
C ASP A 48 13.39 21.04 -21.78
N THR A 49 13.68 22.19 -21.16
CA THR A 49 15.04 22.74 -21.08
C THR A 49 15.95 21.92 -20.16
N VAL A 50 15.40 21.41 -19.06
CA VAL A 50 16.13 20.54 -18.12
C VAL A 50 16.41 19.18 -18.75
N ASN A 51 15.45 18.62 -19.49
CA ASN A 51 15.61 17.33 -20.17
C ASN A 51 16.65 17.40 -21.29
N ASP A 52 16.55 18.39 -22.19
CA ASP A 52 17.52 18.59 -23.27
C ASP A 52 18.96 18.72 -22.74
N TRP A 53 19.12 19.46 -21.64
CA TRP A 53 20.43 19.62 -21.01
C TRP A 53 20.94 18.32 -20.38
N ASN A 54 20.08 17.57 -19.69
CA ASN A 54 20.43 16.27 -19.13
C ASN A 54 20.78 15.25 -20.21
N ASP A 55 20.09 15.24 -21.35
CA ASP A 55 20.35 14.33 -22.46
C ASP A 55 21.70 14.64 -23.14
N GLN A 56 22.03 15.94 -23.26
CA GLN A 56 23.27 16.38 -23.90
C GLN A 56 24.51 16.16 -23.02
N TYR A 57 24.41 16.32 -21.69
CA TYR A 57 25.56 16.29 -20.78
C TYR A 57 25.59 15.11 -19.80
N SER A 58 24.59 14.23 -19.81
CA SER A 58 24.62 13.01 -18.99
C SER A 58 25.76 12.08 -19.41
N PRO A 59 26.53 11.54 -18.46
CA PRO A 59 27.52 10.52 -18.74
C PRO A 59 26.84 9.27 -19.34
N GLN A 60 27.01 9.05 -20.64
CA GLN A 60 26.50 7.86 -21.30
C GLN A 60 27.23 6.63 -20.76
N LYS A 61 26.49 5.70 -20.16
CA LYS A 61 27.02 4.37 -19.84
C LYS A 61 26.86 3.51 -21.10
N PRO A 62 27.92 3.19 -21.85
CA PRO A 62 27.81 2.20 -22.92
C PRO A 62 27.38 0.87 -22.28
N LEU A 63 26.13 0.48 -22.50
CA LEU A 63 25.59 -0.80 -22.07
C LEU A 63 26.28 -1.89 -22.90
N ARG A 64 27.26 -2.56 -22.31
CA ARG A 64 27.83 -3.77 -22.89
C ARG A 64 26.78 -4.88 -22.81
N SER A 65 26.36 -5.42 -23.94
CA SER A 65 25.42 -6.54 -23.99
C SER A 65 26.04 -7.81 -23.37
N PRO A 66 25.26 -8.62 -22.63
CA PRO A 66 25.77 -9.81 -21.92
C PRO A 66 26.43 -10.86 -22.84
N THR A 67 26.12 -10.83 -24.14
CA THR A 67 26.60 -11.83 -25.13
C THR A 67 28.10 -11.77 -25.37
N LYS A 68 28.78 -10.65 -25.08
CA LYS A 68 30.24 -10.53 -25.31
C LYS A 68 31.11 -10.92 -24.12
N LEU A 69 30.56 -11.52 -23.06
CA LEU A 69 31.36 -12.05 -21.94
C LEU A 69 31.80 -13.51 -22.10
N PHE A 70 31.29 -14.23 -23.11
CA PHE A 70 31.53 -15.68 -23.25
C PHE A 70 32.58 -16.08 -24.30
N ASN A 71 33.28 -15.14 -24.96
CA ASN A 71 34.15 -15.52 -26.10
C ASN A 71 35.63 -15.17 -25.97
N ASN A 72 36.10 -14.67 -24.83
CA ASN A 72 37.52 -14.32 -24.64
C ASN A 72 38.10 -14.98 -23.39
N ASN A 73 38.17 -16.31 -23.37
CA ASN A 73 39.20 -17.09 -22.66
C ASN A 73 38.93 -18.57 -22.93
N ILE A 74 39.69 -19.19 -23.84
CA ILE A 74 40.19 -20.58 -23.81
C ILE A 74 41.04 -20.79 -25.08
N SER A 75 42.30 -21.15 -24.88
CA SER A 75 43.23 -21.62 -25.91
C SER A 75 42.86 -23.05 -26.37
N PRO A 76 43.26 -23.47 -27.59
CA PRO A 76 42.65 -24.60 -28.28
C PRO A 76 43.20 -25.95 -27.80
N ILE A 77 42.33 -26.82 -27.30
CA ILE A 77 42.62 -28.25 -27.15
C ILE A 77 41.84 -28.99 -28.24
N LYS A 78 42.58 -29.62 -29.16
CA LYS A 78 42.08 -30.61 -30.12
C LYS A 78 41.64 -31.87 -29.37
N ASN A 79 40.49 -32.42 -29.75
CA ASN A 79 40.12 -33.85 -29.90
C ASN A 79 38.62 -33.88 -30.24
N THR A 80 38.23 -34.10 -31.51
CA THR A 80 37.83 -35.42 -32.05
C THR A 80 36.86 -36.16 -31.13
N PHE A 81 35.55 -36.08 -31.41
CA PHE A 81 34.66 -37.23 -31.70
C PHE A 81 33.19 -36.79 -31.75
N ASP A 82 32.52 -37.34 -32.76
CA ASP A 82 31.09 -37.61 -32.93
C ASP A 82 30.08 -36.51 -33.31
N ASP A 83 29.45 -36.78 -34.44
CA ASP A 83 28.51 -35.97 -35.21
C ASP A 83 27.10 -36.50 -34.91
N THR A 84 26.43 -35.94 -33.91
CA THR A 84 25.00 -36.18 -33.68
C THR A 84 24.28 -34.87 -33.28
N PRO A 85 23.24 -34.44 -34.02
CA PRO A 85 22.47 -33.26 -33.66
C PRO A 85 21.50 -33.60 -32.52
N ILE A 86 21.80 -33.11 -31.32
CA ILE A 86 20.87 -33.11 -30.17
C ILE A 86 19.79 -32.04 -30.47
N PRO A 87 18.48 -32.38 -30.45
CA PRO A 87 17.43 -31.39 -30.63
C PRO A 87 17.41 -30.44 -29.43
N SER A 88 17.49 -29.14 -29.71
CA SER A 88 17.37 -28.09 -28.69
C SER A 88 16.04 -28.21 -27.94
N PRO A 89 16.02 -28.00 -26.61
CA PRO A 89 14.78 -28.02 -25.85
C PRO A 89 13.84 -26.94 -26.39
N ALA A 90 12.61 -27.36 -26.68
CA ALA A 90 11.52 -26.51 -27.11
C ALA A 90 11.44 -25.25 -26.25
N LYS A 91 11.32 -24.10 -26.91
CA LYS A 91 11.19 -22.77 -26.31
C LYS A 91 10.26 -22.82 -25.11
N LEU A 92 10.84 -22.65 -23.92
CA LEU A 92 10.09 -22.29 -22.73
C LEU A 92 9.33 -21.00 -23.04
N ARG A 93 8.01 -21.11 -22.88
CA ARG A 93 6.99 -20.08 -22.65
C ARG A 93 7.49 -18.64 -22.80
N SER A 94 6.89 -17.96 -23.78
CA SER A 94 6.93 -16.51 -23.98
C SER A 94 7.03 -15.74 -22.65
N SER A 95 8.16 -15.04 -22.47
CA SER A 95 8.26 -13.95 -21.49
C SER A 95 7.17 -12.90 -21.80
N PRO A 96 6.69 -12.12 -20.80
CA PRO A 96 5.59 -11.19 -20.99
C PRO A 96 5.87 -10.30 -22.19
N THR A 97 5.02 -10.40 -23.21
CA THR A 97 5.08 -9.60 -24.42
C THR A 97 5.23 -8.13 -24.03
N LYS A 98 6.20 -7.43 -24.62
CA LYS A 98 6.32 -5.97 -24.50
C LYS A 98 4.95 -5.35 -24.80
N ARG A 99 4.24 -4.88 -23.77
CA ARG A 99 2.94 -4.21 -23.94
C ARG A 99 3.11 -3.03 -24.90
N SER A 100 2.16 -2.84 -25.81
CA SER A 100 2.21 -1.71 -26.74
C SER A 100 2.10 -0.38 -25.99
N LYS A 101 2.69 0.67 -26.53
CA LYS A 101 2.59 2.03 -25.96
C LYS A 101 1.12 2.48 -25.82
N ALA A 102 0.26 2.06 -26.76
CA ALA A 102 -1.17 2.30 -26.72
C ALA A 102 -1.87 1.58 -25.55
N ALA A 103 -1.55 0.29 -25.31
CA ALA A 103 -2.10 -0.46 -24.19
C ALA A 103 -1.67 0.14 -22.84
N ALA A 104 -0.41 0.57 -22.72
CA ALA A 104 0.08 1.24 -21.52
C ALA A 104 -0.60 2.61 -21.28
N ALA A 105 -0.85 3.38 -22.34
CA ALA A 105 -1.56 4.66 -22.25
C ALA A 105 -3.03 4.48 -21.84
N ALA A 106 -3.72 3.48 -22.41
CA ALA A 106 -5.09 3.14 -22.06
C ALA A 106 -5.21 2.71 -20.58
N GLU A 107 -4.28 1.88 -20.10
CA GLU A 107 -4.23 1.46 -18.70
C GLU A 107 -3.98 2.64 -17.74
N LEU A 108 -3.10 3.57 -18.13
CA LEU A 108 -2.86 4.79 -17.36
C LEU A 108 -4.11 5.67 -17.28
N GLN A 109 -4.84 5.80 -18.39
CA GLN A 109 -6.09 6.56 -18.40
C GLN A 109 -7.15 5.89 -17.53
N ALA A 110 -7.33 4.57 -17.64
CA ALA A 110 -8.25 3.81 -16.80
C ALA A 110 -7.95 3.95 -15.30
N ARG A 111 -6.66 4.00 -14.91
CA ARG A 111 -6.24 4.27 -13.52
C ARG A 111 -6.66 5.66 -13.06
N LYS A 112 -6.48 6.69 -13.89
CA LYS A 112 -6.90 8.08 -13.57
C LYS A 112 -8.42 8.21 -13.49
N ASP A 113 -9.12 7.56 -14.40
CA ASP A 113 -10.59 7.55 -14.41
C ASP A 113 -11.13 6.86 -13.15
N TRP A 114 -10.53 5.71 -12.79
CA TRP A 114 -10.83 5.03 -11.52
C TRP A 114 -10.58 5.93 -10.30
N ASP A 115 -9.42 6.59 -10.25
CA ASP A 115 -9.06 7.46 -9.12
C ASP A 115 -10.02 8.64 -8.94
N THR A 116 -10.63 9.11 -10.03
CA THR A 116 -11.65 10.17 -9.99
C THR A 116 -13.02 9.60 -9.58
N ARG A 117 -13.45 8.51 -10.22
CA ARG A 117 -14.77 7.89 -9.98
C ARG A 117 -14.90 7.32 -8.58
N LYS A 118 -13.84 6.72 -8.03
CA LYS A 118 -13.86 6.09 -6.70
C LYS A 118 -14.22 7.06 -5.58
N VAL A 119 -13.88 8.34 -5.72
CA VAL A 119 -14.21 9.38 -4.73
C VAL A 119 -15.71 9.60 -4.67
N LEU A 120 -16.33 9.89 -5.82
CA LEU A 120 -17.78 10.08 -5.93
C LEU A 120 -18.55 8.81 -5.55
N LEU A 121 -18.03 7.64 -5.93
CA LEU A 121 -18.62 6.36 -5.57
C LEU A 121 -18.60 6.13 -4.05
N ALA A 122 -17.49 6.42 -3.39
CA ALA A 122 -17.40 6.27 -1.94
C ALA A 122 -18.33 7.26 -1.21
N GLU A 123 -18.39 8.52 -1.63
CA GLU A 123 -19.26 9.53 -1.01
C GLU A 123 -20.74 9.21 -1.17
N SER A 124 -21.17 8.88 -2.40
CA SER A 124 -22.56 8.51 -2.68
C SER A 124 -22.98 7.24 -1.93
N PHE A 125 -22.09 6.24 -1.89
CA PHE A 125 -22.38 5.00 -1.17
C PHE A 125 -22.39 5.18 0.35
N LEU A 126 -21.52 6.04 0.92
CA LEU A 126 -21.56 6.34 2.35
C LEU A 126 -22.88 7.01 2.76
N LEU A 127 -23.39 7.91 1.93
CA LEU A 127 -24.68 8.55 2.14
C LEU A 127 -25.83 7.53 2.10
N GLU A 128 -25.81 6.64 1.11
CA GLU A 128 -26.80 5.58 0.96
C GLU A 128 -26.77 4.60 2.14
N LEU A 129 -25.58 4.18 2.60
CA LEU A 129 -25.42 3.35 3.79
C LEU A 129 -26.07 4.00 5.01
N ASP A 130 -25.79 5.29 5.26
CA ASP A 130 -26.37 6.01 6.41
C ASP A 130 -27.88 6.15 6.28
N GLN A 131 -28.40 6.43 5.07
CA GLN A 131 -29.84 6.52 4.84
C GLN A 131 -30.54 5.16 5.06
N SER A 132 -30.03 4.08 4.48
CA SER A 132 -30.69 2.77 4.51
C SER A 132 -30.53 2.04 5.86
N LEU A 133 -29.39 2.18 6.53
CA LEU A 133 -29.12 1.44 7.78
C LEU A 133 -29.43 2.25 9.04
N THR A 134 -29.21 3.55 9.01
CA THR A 134 -29.26 4.43 10.19
C THR A 134 -30.14 5.66 9.99
N GLN A 135 -30.91 5.73 8.91
CA GLN A 135 -31.87 6.81 8.63
C GLN A 135 -31.24 8.22 8.68
N GLY A 136 -29.98 8.33 8.25
CA GLY A 136 -29.22 9.58 8.26
C GLY A 136 -28.74 10.02 9.65
N GLN A 137 -28.82 9.15 10.67
CA GLN A 137 -28.46 9.51 12.05
C GLN A 137 -26.96 9.75 12.21
N ILE A 138 -26.10 9.01 11.50
CA ILE A 138 -24.64 9.18 11.61
C ILE A 138 -24.24 10.55 11.04
N ALA A 139 -24.74 10.91 9.85
CA ALA A 139 -24.54 12.23 9.26
C ALA A 139 -25.07 13.34 10.16
N ARG A 140 -26.26 13.17 10.76
CA ARG A 140 -26.85 14.15 11.67
C ARG A 140 -26.00 14.38 12.92
N LEU A 141 -25.47 13.31 13.52
CA LEU A 141 -24.59 13.39 14.69
C LEU A 141 -23.26 14.09 14.35
N ALA A 142 -22.71 13.84 13.16
CA ALA A 142 -21.45 14.43 12.71
C ALA A 142 -21.62 15.81 12.03
N ALA A 143 -22.85 16.27 11.79
CA ALA A 143 -23.11 17.49 11.01
C ALA A 143 -22.42 18.73 11.60
N SER A 144 -22.40 18.87 12.93
CA SER A 144 -21.77 20.01 13.61
C SER A 144 -20.23 20.03 13.51
N THR A 145 -19.60 18.94 13.09
CA THR A 145 -18.13 18.83 12.93
C THR A 145 -17.69 18.70 11.47
N GLY A 146 -18.62 18.91 10.53
CA GLY A 146 -18.35 18.83 9.09
C GLY A 146 -18.63 17.45 8.47
N GLY A 147 -19.40 16.59 9.15
CA GLY A 147 -19.80 15.28 8.63
C GLY A 147 -18.73 14.19 8.79
N VAL A 148 -19.04 13.00 8.27
CA VAL A 148 -18.09 11.88 8.22
C VAL A 148 -17.10 12.12 7.09
N LYS A 149 -15.80 12.15 7.41
CA LYS A 149 -14.75 12.42 6.42
C LYS A 149 -14.20 11.12 5.82
N ILE A 150 -14.11 11.03 4.50
CA ILE A 150 -13.37 9.95 3.82
C ILE A 150 -11.93 10.42 3.60
N ILE A 151 -10.96 9.67 4.13
CA ILE A 151 -9.53 10.01 4.06
C ILE A 151 -8.82 8.95 3.22
N TRP A 152 -8.29 9.34 2.07
CA TRP A 152 -7.47 8.46 1.22
C TRP A 152 -6.03 8.45 1.71
N SER A 153 -5.52 7.29 2.11
CA SER A 153 -4.24 7.14 2.80
C SER A 153 -3.23 6.33 1.99
N LYS A 154 -2.05 6.92 1.79
CA LYS A 154 -0.89 6.28 1.16
C LYS A 154 -0.04 5.47 2.15
N THR A 155 -0.23 5.74 3.44
CA THR A 155 0.58 5.19 4.55
C THR A 155 -0.15 4.07 5.29
N LEU A 156 -1.46 3.91 5.08
CA LEU A 156 -2.22 2.79 5.57
C LEU A 156 -1.87 1.52 4.77
N ASN A 157 -0.95 0.71 5.31
CA ASN A 157 -0.49 -0.52 4.65
C ASN A 157 -0.92 -1.79 5.40
N SER A 158 -1.43 -1.66 6.64
CA SER A 158 -1.74 -2.79 7.52
C SER A 158 -3.24 -3.11 7.65
N THR A 159 -4.12 -2.28 7.07
CA THR A 159 -5.57 -2.50 6.91
C THR A 159 -6.02 -1.90 5.58
N ALA A 160 -7.11 -2.41 5.00
CA ALA A 160 -7.72 -1.81 3.82
C ALA A 160 -8.49 -0.52 4.15
N GLY A 161 -9.04 -0.44 5.36
CA GLY A 161 -9.69 0.73 5.91
C GLY A 161 -9.52 0.83 7.43
N ARG A 162 -9.87 2.00 7.99
CA ARG A 162 -9.99 2.26 9.43
C ARG A 162 -11.07 3.30 9.70
N ALA A 163 -12.06 2.93 10.50
CA ALA A 163 -12.99 3.88 11.10
C ALA A 163 -12.39 4.54 12.35
N ASN A 164 -12.43 5.87 12.39
CA ASN A 164 -12.04 6.68 13.54
C ASN A 164 -13.25 7.47 14.03
N TRP A 165 -13.50 7.42 15.34
CA TRP A 165 -14.55 8.21 15.97
C TRP A 165 -14.10 8.73 17.32
N ARG A 166 -14.48 9.98 17.62
CA ARG A 166 -14.33 10.59 18.95
C ARG A 166 -15.53 11.49 19.25
N ARG A 167 -15.90 11.57 20.52
CA ARG A 167 -16.97 12.45 21.02
C ARG A 167 -16.40 13.45 22.01
N GLU A 168 -16.64 14.72 21.77
CA GLU A 168 -16.39 15.80 22.73
C GLU A 168 -17.71 16.18 23.42
N THR A 169 -17.67 16.37 24.74
CA THR A 169 -18.83 16.77 25.53
C THR A 169 -18.54 18.11 26.18
N THR A 170 -19.30 19.14 25.84
CA THR A 170 -19.24 20.46 26.46
C THR A 170 -20.42 20.65 27.39
N LYS A 171 -20.15 21.12 28.61
CA LYS A 171 -21.17 21.45 29.61
C LYS A 171 -21.20 22.95 29.82
N SER A 172 -22.25 23.62 29.38
CA SER A 172 -22.44 25.06 29.60
C SER A 172 -23.46 25.28 30.72
N HIS A 173 -23.09 26.07 31.72
CA HIS A 173 -24.01 26.51 32.78
C HIS A 173 -24.63 27.85 32.39
N SER A 174 -25.93 28.01 32.62
CA SER A 174 -26.59 29.30 32.42
C SER A 174 -26.06 30.31 33.44
N ARG A 175 -25.49 31.43 32.99
CA ARG A 175 -25.03 32.51 33.89
C ARG A 175 -26.20 33.28 34.52
N SER A 176 -27.39 33.22 33.91
CA SER A 176 -28.58 33.93 34.38
C SER A 176 -29.40 33.17 35.42
N ASP A 177 -29.25 31.85 35.49
CA ASP A 177 -30.00 31.00 36.41
C ASP A 177 -29.15 29.79 36.82
N PRO A 178 -28.41 29.88 37.94
CA PRO A 178 -27.56 28.80 38.43
C PRO A 178 -28.36 27.59 38.96
N SER A 179 -29.70 27.67 39.05
CA SER A 179 -30.55 26.54 39.43
C SER A 179 -30.85 25.59 38.26
N LYS A 180 -30.67 26.05 37.01
CA LYS A 180 -30.88 25.20 35.84
C LYS A 180 -29.76 24.18 35.64
N PRO A 181 -30.08 22.94 35.24
CA PRO A 181 -29.08 21.94 34.93
C PRO A 181 -28.21 22.41 33.74
N PRO A 182 -26.92 22.00 33.71
CA PRO A 182 -26.02 22.37 32.62
C PRO A 182 -26.53 21.81 31.30
N LEU A 183 -26.49 22.63 30.26
CA LEU A 183 -26.78 22.21 28.89
C LEU A 183 -25.58 21.39 28.39
N ILE A 184 -25.84 20.13 28.04
CA ILE A 184 -24.82 19.18 27.57
C ILE A 184 -24.91 19.11 26.04
N GLU A 185 -23.84 19.53 25.37
CA GLU A 185 -23.71 19.43 23.93
C GLU A 185 -22.67 18.37 23.57
N HIS A 186 -22.99 17.51 22.61
CA HIS A 186 -22.09 16.47 22.11
C HIS A 186 -21.67 16.79 20.67
N LYS A 187 -20.36 16.80 20.42
CA LYS A 187 -19.76 16.95 19.09
C LYS A 187 -19.11 15.64 18.68
N HIS A 188 -19.56 15.07 17.57
CA HIS A 188 -19.06 13.79 17.06
C HIS A 188 -18.13 14.05 15.89
N PHE A 189 -16.86 13.66 16.01
CA PHE A 189 -15.91 13.70 14.91
C PHE A 189 -15.72 12.27 14.40
N ALA A 190 -16.00 12.05 13.12
CA ALA A 190 -15.93 10.75 12.49
C ALA A 190 -15.17 10.81 11.17
N SER A 191 -14.36 9.80 10.89
CA SER A 191 -13.68 9.65 9.61
C SER A 191 -13.43 8.18 9.27
N ILE A 192 -13.54 7.84 7.98
CA ILE A 192 -13.13 6.56 7.43
C ILE A 192 -11.85 6.77 6.63
N GLU A 193 -10.75 6.20 7.10
CA GLU A 193 -9.48 6.16 6.38
C GLU A 193 -9.45 4.93 5.47
N LEU A 194 -9.15 5.10 4.18
CA LEU A 194 -9.08 4.03 3.18
C LEU A 194 -7.68 3.96 2.58
N ALA A 195 -7.12 2.75 2.43
CA ALA A 195 -5.79 2.55 1.88
C ALA A 195 -5.80 2.68 0.34
N GLU A 196 -5.12 3.69 -0.20
CA GLU A 196 -5.02 3.91 -1.65
C GLU A 196 -4.40 2.70 -2.37
N LYS A 197 -3.40 2.07 -1.74
CA LYS A 197 -2.70 0.92 -2.33
C LYS A 197 -3.56 -0.33 -2.42
N VAL A 198 -4.54 -0.49 -1.53
CA VAL A 198 -5.45 -1.64 -1.58
C VAL A 198 -6.53 -1.40 -2.65
N LEU A 199 -6.83 -0.15 -2.94
CA LEU A 199 -7.85 0.30 -3.89
C LEU A 199 -7.24 0.71 -5.24
N THR A 200 -6.14 0.06 -5.63
CA THR A 200 -5.53 0.24 -6.95
C THR A 200 -6.39 -0.41 -8.02
N TYR A 201 -6.51 0.27 -9.16
CA TYR A 201 -7.15 -0.29 -10.35
C TYR A 201 -6.49 -1.60 -10.77
N THR A 202 -7.31 -2.64 -10.84
CA THR A 202 -6.98 -3.94 -11.40
C THR A 202 -7.71 -4.06 -12.73
N PRO A 203 -6.99 -4.21 -13.86
CA PRO A 203 -7.65 -4.37 -15.15
C PRO A 203 -8.45 -5.68 -15.17
N PRO A 204 -9.59 -5.73 -15.86
CA PRO A 204 -10.34 -6.97 -16.03
C PRO A 204 -9.47 -8.01 -16.75
N PRO A 205 -9.67 -9.31 -16.47
CA PRO A 205 -9.00 -10.36 -17.22
C PRO A 205 -9.31 -10.22 -18.72
N PRO A 206 -8.36 -10.53 -19.61
CA PRO A 206 -8.65 -10.57 -21.03
C PRO A 206 -9.76 -11.60 -21.30
N PRO A 207 -10.64 -11.36 -22.29
CA PRO A 207 -11.59 -12.38 -22.71
C PRO A 207 -10.82 -13.65 -23.09
N THR A 208 -11.20 -14.77 -22.50
CA THR A 208 -10.69 -16.09 -22.87
C THR A 208 -11.39 -16.49 -24.17
N ASP A 209 -10.63 -16.64 -25.26
CA ASP A 209 -11.11 -17.22 -26.53
C ASP A 209 -11.32 -18.76 -26.38
N ASP A 210 -12.03 -19.19 -25.34
CA ASP A 210 -12.44 -20.59 -25.18
C ASP A 210 -13.88 -20.75 -25.70
N ASN A 211 -14.07 -20.47 -27.00
CA ASN A 211 -15.28 -20.82 -27.74
C ASN A 211 -15.04 -22.14 -28.49
N ASP A 212 -15.17 -23.26 -27.77
CA ASP A 212 -15.32 -24.62 -28.33
C ASP A 212 -16.60 -25.28 -27.75
N ASN A 213 -17.67 -24.52 -27.54
CA ASN A 213 -19.00 -25.05 -27.23
C ASN A 213 -20.04 -24.39 -28.13
N ASP A 214 -20.40 -25.09 -29.21
CA ASP A 214 -21.43 -24.75 -30.20
C ASP A 214 -22.86 -25.11 -29.73
N ASP A 215 -23.16 -24.96 -28.44
CA ASP A 215 -24.52 -25.19 -27.94
C ASP A 215 -24.90 -24.22 -26.82
N ASP A 216 -26.08 -23.62 -26.99
CA ASP A 216 -26.99 -23.11 -25.97
C ASP A 216 -27.08 -21.58 -25.73
N ASP A 217 -28.17 -21.07 -26.31
CA ASP A 217 -29.10 -20.02 -25.93
C ASP A 217 -28.66 -18.58 -25.58
N GLY A 218 -29.43 -17.66 -26.17
CA GLY A 218 -29.25 -16.23 -26.12
C GLY A 218 -29.24 -15.62 -24.71
N ASN A 219 -28.37 -14.63 -24.57
CA ASN A 219 -28.48 -13.50 -23.64
C ASN A 219 -28.25 -13.78 -22.15
N TYR A 220 -26.99 -14.00 -21.79
CA TYR A 220 -26.46 -13.63 -20.48
C TYR A 220 -25.51 -12.42 -20.61
N GLN A 221 -26.05 -11.24 -20.94
CA GLN A 221 -25.38 -9.98 -20.59
C GLN A 221 -25.52 -9.75 -19.09
N GLN A 222 -24.85 -10.58 -18.28
CA GLN A 222 -24.68 -10.30 -16.88
C GLN A 222 -23.73 -9.10 -16.79
N GLN A 223 -24.24 -7.92 -16.44
CA GLN A 223 -23.44 -6.76 -16.07
C GLN A 223 -22.54 -7.17 -14.90
N GLN A 224 -21.37 -7.70 -15.21
CA GLN A 224 -20.35 -8.02 -14.23
C GLN A 224 -19.92 -6.70 -13.60
N GLN A 225 -20.25 -6.53 -12.33
CA GLN A 225 -19.86 -5.35 -11.56
C GLN A 225 -18.34 -5.22 -11.57
N ASP A 226 -17.86 -3.99 -11.75
CA ASP A 226 -16.43 -3.69 -11.77
C ASP A 226 -15.81 -4.20 -10.46
N PRO A 227 -14.86 -5.15 -10.51
CA PRO A 227 -14.27 -5.74 -9.30
C PRO A 227 -13.62 -4.68 -8.41
N ASN A 228 -13.14 -3.57 -8.98
CA ASN A 228 -12.58 -2.46 -8.23
C ASN A 228 -13.66 -1.74 -7.41
N GLU A 229 -14.85 -1.55 -7.99
CA GLU A 229 -16.02 -0.98 -7.30
C GLU A 229 -16.47 -1.89 -6.17
N THR A 230 -16.72 -3.16 -6.46
CA THR A 230 -17.14 -4.15 -5.45
C THR A 230 -16.18 -4.18 -4.26
N LYS A 231 -14.86 -4.12 -4.52
CA LYS A 231 -13.84 -4.07 -3.47
C LYS A 231 -13.94 -2.81 -2.61
N LEU A 232 -14.06 -1.64 -3.23
CA LEU A 232 -14.24 -0.37 -2.52
C LEU A 232 -15.48 -0.38 -1.63
N LEU A 233 -16.62 -0.81 -2.19
CA LEU A 233 -17.90 -0.82 -1.49
C LEU A 233 -17.88 -1.78 -0.29
N ASN A 234 -17.26 -2.95 -0.44
CA ASN A 234 -17.09 -3.90 0.67
C ASN A 234 -16.25 -3.32 1.82
N ILE A 235 -15.11 -2.69 1.50
CA ILE A 235 -14.26 -2.05 2.52
C ILE A 235 -15.04 -0.90 3.20
N LEU A 236 -15.70 -0.04 2.43
CA LEU A 236 -16.45 1.08 2.98
C LEU A 236 -17.62 0.63 3.86
N ALA A 237 -18.36 -0.40 3.46
CA ALA A 237 -19.42 -1.01 4.24
C ALA A 237 -18.92 -1.57 5.59
N HIS A 238 -17.75 -2.22 5.58
CA HIS A 238 -17.11 -2.72 6.79
C HIS A 238 -16.75 -1.59 7.75
N GLU A 239 -16.08 -0.54 7.26
CA GLU A 239 -15.73 0.62 8.08
C GLU A 239 -16.97 1.39 8.57
N PHE A 240 -18.03 1.45 7.76
CA PHE A 240 -19.30 2.03 8.17
C PHE A 240 -19.94 1.24 9.33
N CYS A 241 -19.88 -0.09 9.31
CA CYS A 241 -20.37 -0.92 10.41
C CYS A 241 -19.64 -0.61 11.73
N HIS A 242 -18.34 -0.27 11.67
CA HIS A 242 -17.63 0.23 12.85
C HIS A 242 -18.18 1.58 13.33
N LEU A 243 -18.39 2.54 12.44
CA LEU A 243 -18.99 3.83 12.82
C LEU A 243 -20.40 3.66 13.41
N ALA A 244 -21.25 2.83 12.82
CA ALA A 244 -22.58 2.54 13.33
C ALA A 244 -22.51 1.93 14.74
N ASN A 245 -21.58 1.00 14.96
CA ASN A 245 -21.36 0.41 16.28
C ASN A 245 -20.95 1.45 17.33
N PHE A 246 -20.06 2.38 16.97
CA PHE A 246 -19.59 3.42 17.88
C PHE A 246 -20.63 4.52 18.13
N MET A 247 -21.26 5.02 17.08
CA MET A 247 -22.09 6.22 17.12
C MET A 247 -23.55 5.93 17.46
N ILE A 248 -24.07 4.78 17.01
CA ILE A 248 -25.47 4.41 17.19
C ILE A 248 -25.60 3.42 18.35
N SER A 249 -24.85 2.32 18.31
CA SER A 249 -24.91 1.30 19.36
C SER A 249 -24.14 1.69 20.63
N GLN A 250 -23.30 2.72 20.59
CA GLN A 250 -22.47 3.18 21.72
C GLN A 250 -21.56 2.07 22.28
N ILE A 251 -21.15 1.11 21.43
CA ILE A 251 -20.27 -0.01 21.80
C ILE A 251 -18.91 0.20 21.14
N SER A 252 -17.90 0.51 21.94
CA SER A 252 -16.49 0.58 21.51
C SER A 252 -15.67 -0.63 21.95
N THR A 253 -16.15 -1.38 22.92
CA THR A 253 -15.52 -2.61 23.41
C THR A 253 -15.83 -3.76 22.46
N HIS A 254 -14.81 -4.49 22.01
CA HIS A 254 -14.92 -5.59 21.03
C HIS A 254 -15.36 -5.11 19.62
N PRO A 255 -14.41 -4.60 18.81
CA PRO A 255 -14.70 -3.98 17.50
C PRO A 255 -15.52 -4.84 16.54
N HIS A 256 -15.36 -6.17 16.58
CA HIS A 256 -16.09 -7.15 15.74
C HIS A 256 -17.01 -8.06 16.57
N GLY A 257 -17.58 -7.54 17.66
CA GLY A 257 -18.52 -8.25 18.54
C GLY A 257 -19.90 -8.48 17.92
N ALA A 258 -20.88 -8.88 18.74
CA ALA A 258 -22.25 -9.19 18.30
C ALA A 258 -22.93 -8.00 17.59
N SER A 259 -22.75 -6.78 18.13
CA SER A 259 -23.31 -5.56 17.54
C SER A 259 -22.74 -5.27 16.15
N PHE A 260 -21.42 -5.38 15.96
CA PHE A 260 -20.81 -5.25 14.64
C PHE A 260 -21.35 -6.29 13.65
N ARG A 261 -21.45 -7.56 14.07
CA ARG A 261 -22.00 -8.63 13.22
C ARG A 261 -23.44 -8.34 12.82
N ALA A 262 -24.26 -7.79 13.72
CA ALA A 262 -25.63 -7.40 13.40
C ALA A 262 -25.67 -6.28 12.33
N TRP A 263 -24.82 -5.26 12.43
CA TRP A 263 -24.70 -4.23 11.40
C TRP A 263 -24.19 -4.79 10.06
N GLY A 264 -23.16 -5.65 10.11
CA GLY A 264 -22.64 -6.33 8.92
C GLY A 264 -23.70 -7.16 8.22
N ASN A 265 -24.48 -7.95 8.95
CA ASN A 265 -25.58 -8.75 8.39
C ASN A 265 -26.66 -7.88 7.74
N LYS A 266 -27.04 -6.75 8.36
CA LYS A 266 -27.98 -5.81 7.74
C LYS A 266 -27.42 -5.24 6.44
N CYS A 267 -26.15 -4.84 6.44
CA CYS A 267 -25.49 -4.31 5.26
C CYS A 267 -25.43 -5.35 4.13
N SER A 268 -24.97 -6.57 4.42
CA SER A 268 -24.92 -7.66 3.43
C SER A 268 -26.30 -8.07 2.93
N ALA A 269 -27.33 -8.03 3.78
CA ALA A 269 -28.71 -8.32 3.36
C ALA A 269 -29.27 -7.28 2.39
N LEU A 270 -28.99 -5.99 2.63
CA LEU A 270 -29.51 -4.91 1.78
C LEU A 270 -28.75 -4.77 0.46
N PHE A 271 -27.42 -4.94 0.47
CA PHE A 271 -26.58 -4.63 -0.68
C PHE A 271 -25.87 -5.86 -1.28
N GLY A 272 -26.07 -7.06 -0.73
CA GLY A 272 -25.41 -8.27 -1.18
C GLY A 272 -25.82 -8.70 -2.58
N ALA A 273 -27.12 -8.74 -2.85
CA ALA A 273 -27.65 -9.16 -4.16
C ALA A 273 -27.41 -8.09 -5.24
N THR A 274 -27.48 -6.81 -4.88
CA THR A 274 -27.42 -5.71 -5.84
C THR A 274 -26.00 -5.21 -6.08
N ARG A 275 -25.05 -5.37 -5.15
CA ARG A 275 -23.68 -4.83 -5.24
C ARG A 275 -22.58 -5.76 -4.76
N GLY A 276 -22.90 -7.03 -4.51
CA GLY A 276 -21.91 -8.02 -4.06
C GLY A 276 -21.31 -7.70 -2.68
N ILE A 277 -22.03 -6.98 -1.81
CA ILE A 277 -21.52 -6.59 -0.49
C ILE A 277 -21.68 -7.73 0.51
N GLN A 278 -20.55 -8.12 1.11
CA GLN A 278 -20.43 -9.16 2.13
C GLN A 278 -19.51 -8.65 3.24
N VAL A 279 -20.08 -8.01 4.25
CA VAL A 279 -19.33 -7.55 5.42
C VAL A 279 -18.95 -8.75 6.27
N THR A 280 -17.64 -8.95 6.46
CA THR A 280 -17.10 -10.02 7.31
C THR A 280 -16.40 -9.43 8.53
N THR A 281 -16.08 -10.25 9.52
CA THR A 281 -15.35 -9.80 10.72
C THR A 281 -13.84 -9.79 10.55
N LYS A 282 -13.33 -10.44 9.49
CA LYS A 282 -11.91 -10.47 9.16
C LYS A 282 -11.69 -9.56 7.96
N HIS A 283 -10.65 -8.75 8.00
CA HIS A 283 -10.28 -7.99 6.82
C HIS A 283 -9.72 -8.95 5.75
N SER A 284 -10.53 -9.29 4.75
CA SER A 284 -10.14 -10.15 3.63
C SER A 284 -9.44 -9.32 2.56
N TYR A 285 -8.19 -8.93 2.81
CA TYR A 285 -7.35 -8.36 1.77
C TYR A 285 -5.91 -8.85 1.94
N GLU A 286 -5.21 -8.99 0.82
CA GLU A 286 -3.79 -9.33 0.82
C GLU A 286 -2.99 -8.09 1.22
N ILE A 287 -2.27 -8.19 2.34
CA ILE A 287 -1.35 -7.15 2.78
C ILE A 287 -0.07 -7.27 1.96
N ASP A 288 0.24 -6.25 1.18
CA ASP A 288 1.53 -6.12 0.52
C ASP A 288 2.62 -5.76 1.54
N TYR A 289 3.43 -6.74 1.89
CA TYR A 289 4.57 -6.54 2.79
C TYR A 289 5.82 -6.21 1.98
N LYS A 290 6.47 -5.10 2.35
CA LYS A 290 7.72 -4.66 1.69
C LYS A 290 8.89 -5.60 1.97
N PHE A 291 8.86 -6.31 3.10
CA PHE A 291 9.92 -7.22 3.52
C PHE A 291 9.31 -8.53 4.00
N VAL A 292 9.87 -9.64 3.54
CA VAL A 292 9.59 -10.97 4.04
C VAL A 292 10.88 -11.48 4.68
N TRP A 293 10.81 -11.82 5.96
CA TRP A 293 11.92 -12.41 6.70
C TRP A 293 11.72 -13.92 6.74
N ARG A 294 12.73 -14.69 6.37
CA ARG A 294 12.66 -16.14 6.39
C ARG A 294 13.56 -16.67 7.50
N CYS A 295 13.07 -17.65 8.26
CA CYS A 295 13.91 -18.35 9.22
C CYS A 295 14.98 -19.16 8.48
N VAL A 296 16.24 -18.89 8.83
CA VAL A 296 17.43 -19.60 8.35
C VAL A 296 18.10 -20.42 9.45
N SER A 297 17.48 -20.54 10.63
CA SER A 297 18.05 -21.26 11.77
C SER A 297 17.79 -22.76 11.65
N ASN A 298 18.86 -23.56 11.64
CA ASN A 298 18.79 -25.02 11.62
C ASN A 298 18.32 -25.63 12.95
N LEU A 299 18.21 -24.80 14.00
CA LEU A 299 17.71 -25.15 15.32
C LEU A 299 16.45 -24.32 15.56
N CYS A 300 15.31 -24.95 15.35
CA CYS A 300 14.00 -24.37 15.59
C CYS A 300 13.53 -24.78 16.98
N ASP A 301 12.85 -23.90 17.71
CA ASP A 301 12.34 -24.21 19.06
C ASP A 301 11.34 -25.40 19.04
N ASP A 302 10.77 -25.73 17.88
CA ASP A 302 9.82 -26.85 17.69
C ASP A 302 10.47 -28.22 17.46
N GLY A 303 11.81 -28.29 17.45
CA GLY A 303 12.56 -29.54 17.36
C GLY A 303 12.52 -30.24 15.99
N ARG A 304 11.94 -29.62 14.95
CA ARG A 304 12.01 -30.15 13.58
C ARG A 304 13.34 -29.77 12.92
N GLU A 305 14.00 -30.76 12.32
CA GLU A 305 15.14 -30.53 11.43
C GLU A 305 14.70 -29.68 10.24
N GLY A 306 15.42 -28.59 9.97
CA GLY A 306 15.11 -27.67 8.88
C GLY A 306 15.23 -28.35 7.52
N GLN A 307 14.11 -28.49 6.82
CA GLN A 307 14.06 -29.02 5.44
C GLN A 307 14.18 -27.90 4.38
N GLY A 308 14.46 -26.66 4.77
CA GLY A 308 14.62 -25.55 3.84
C GLY A 308 15.97 -25.59 3.11
N GLU A 309 16.02 -25.12 1.86
CA GLU A 309 17.23 -25.10 1.02
C GLU A 309 18.43 -24.35 1.66
N GLU A 310 18.19 -23.44 2.62
CA GLU A 310 19.22 -22.70 3.36
C GLU A 310 19.37 -23.14 4.83
N GLY A 311 18.81 -24.30 5.22
CA GLY A 311 19.00 -24.95 6.52
C GLY A 311 17.97 -24.61 7.61
N GLY A 312 17.21 -23.52 7.47
CA GLY A 312 16.13 -23.18 8.41
C GLY A 312 14.79 -23.88 8.15
N CYS A 313 13.84 -23.80 9.09
CA CYS A 313 12.47 -24.31 8.89
C CYS A 313 11.64 -23.55 7.83
N GLY A 314 12.15 -22.43 7.30
CA GLY A 314 11.51 -21.69 6.22
C GLY A 314 10.31 -20.83 6.63
N THR A 315 9.99 -20.71 7.94
CA THR A 315 8.90 -19.84 8.41
C THR A 315 9.11 -18.39 7.96
N GLU A 316 8.07 -17.80 7.36
CA GLU A 316 8.10 -16.42 6.87
C GLU A 316 7.41 -15.44 7.82
N TYR A 317 8.08 -14.34 8.14
CA TYR A 317 7.53 -13.18 8.85
C TYR A 317 7.45 -11.99 7.90
N LYS A 318 6.23 -11.64 7.52
CA LYS A 318 5.97 -10.53 6.60
C LYS A 318 5.85 -9.21 7.38
N ARG A 319 6.66 -8.20 7.02
CA ARG A 319 6.74 -6.89 7.71
C ARG A 319 6.83 -5.72 6.73
N HIS A 320 6.38 -4.53 7.16
CA HIS A 320 6.61 -3.28 6.42
C HIS A 320 7.96 -2.62 6.77
N SER A 321 8.62 -3.05 7.86
CA SER A 321 9.93 -2.55 8.32
C SER A 321 11.09 -3.41 7.83
N ARG A 322 12.24 -2.78 7.57
CA ARG A 322 13.55 -3.45 7.32
C ARG A 322 14.16 -4.07 8.58
N SER A 323 13.38 -4.29 9.62
CA SER A 323 13.85 -4.90 10.86
C SER A 323 12.86 -5.97 11.33
N VAL A 324 13.43 -7.08 11.79
CA VAL A 324 12.75 -8.13 12.55
C VAL A 324 13.53 -8.33 13.84
N ASP A 325 12.82 -8.53 14.95
CA ASP A 325 13.43 -8.90 16.22
C ASP A 325 13.35 -10.42 16.36
N PRO A 326 14.48 -11.16 16.21
CA PRO A 326 14.49 -12.62 16.25
C PRO A 326 14.14 -13.19 17.63
N LYS A 327 14.21 -12.41 18.72
CA LYS A 327 13.77 -12.90 20.03
C LYS A 327 12.26 -12.99 20.11
N ARG A 328 11.54 -12.08 19.45
CA ARG A 328 10.07 -12.00 19.46
C ARG A 328 9.42 -12.68 18.26
N HIS A 329 10.07 -12.65 17.10
CA HIS A 329 9.56 -13.18 15.85
C HIS A 329 10.45 -14.36 15.43
N ARG A 330 10.27 -15.47 16.14
CA ARG A 330 10.97 -16.74 15.90
C ARG A 330 9.97 -17.83 15.61
N CYS A 331 10.39 -18.76 14.74
CA CYS A 331 9.69 -20.02 14.55
C CYS A 331 9.65 -20.80 15.88
N GLY A 332 8.58 -21.54 16.10
CA GLY A 332 8.38 -22.38 17.26
C GLY A 332 7.17 -23.28 17.05
#